data_AF-A0A1V5QL50-F1
#
_entry.id   AF-A0A1V5QL50-F1
#
_cell.length_a   1.000
_cell.length_b   1.000
_cell.length_c   1.000
_cell.angle_alpha   90.00
_cell.angle_beta   90.00
_cell.angle_gamma   90.00
#
_symmetry.space_group_name_H-M   'P 1'
#
loop_
_entity.id
_entity.type
_entity.pdbx_description
1 polymer ?
#
loop_
_entity_poly.entity_id
_entity_poly.type
_entity_poly.pdbx_seq_one_letter_code
_entity_poly.pdbx_strand_id
1 'polypeptide(L)'
;METSALAPIIDKNSTKALIVQVLSEKPLLTLKELHAQLEKQKQLSYQATHKAVNEMIIEGILLKRDDKKYEINKAWATQLEEIAKLLQKNSKSKDYVQIYVYETFEKFVTGIIRLVHDAPNPKKLPGVCITKHAWPPIGLSKQDYELLLELLTQTEYYDISTKDTPLGKAFAKTLEKMGKNVIVGSKITSPLDFICTGNDVFEVVFEESVQKELDRIFNQYKTLDENAINDVLQNIITKPTQIKIIHTNSENYAQKLRKKILKEFEKNNKKEGD
;
A
#
# COMPACT_ATOMS: atom_id res chain seq x y z
N MET A 1 7.39 -11.68 13.16
CA MET A 1 6.54 -11.06 12.13
C MET A 1 5.18 -10.87 12.76
N GLU A 2 4.86 -9.65 13.21
CA GLU A 2 3.56 -9.36 13.80
C GLU A 2 2.57 -9.09 12.67
N THR A 3 1.56 -9.94 12.53
CA THR A 3 0.39 -9.71 11.68
C THR A 3 -0.38 -8.50 12.22
N SER A 4 -0.14 -7.32 11.63
CA SER A 4 -0.86 -6.08 11.93
C SER A 4 -2.04 -5.91 10.97
N ALA A 5 -3.14 -5.39 11.51
CA ALA A 5 -4.50 -5.70 11.10
C ALA A 5 -4.88 -5.29 9.66
N LEU A 6 -5.75 -6.13 9.06
CA LEU A 6 -6.82 -5.75 8.12
C LEU A 6 -7.37 -4.35 8.46
N ALA A 7 -7.87 -3.58 7.48
CA ALA A 7 -8.52 -2.28 7.67
C ALA A 7 -9.03 -2.11 9.10
N PRO A 8 -8.36 -1.26 9.92
CA PRO A 8 -7.99 -1.57 11.30
C PRO A 8 -9.06 -2.46 11.91
N ILE A 9 -8.80 -3.76 12.08
CA ILE A 9 -9.74 -4.66 12.77
C ILE A 9 -9.89 -4.00 14.11
N ILE A 10 -10.99 -3.27 14.25
CA ILE A 10 -11.23 -2.54 15.45
C ILE A 10 -11.53 -3.64 16.44
N ASP A 11 -10.58 -3.91 17.34
CA ASP A 11 -10.79 -4.87 18.40
C ASP A 11 -12.15 -4.55 19.00
N LYS A 12 -13.05 -5.54 19.00
CA LYS A 12 -14.45 -5.37 19.39
C LYS A 12 -14.58 -4.72 20.78
N ASN A 13 -13.55 -4.87 21.62
CA ASN A 13 -13.51 -4.34 22.98
C ASN A 13 -12.74 -3.01 23.12
N SER A 14 -12.17 -2.49 22.02
CA SER A 14 -11.44 -1.23 22.01
C SER A 14 -12.37 -0.02 22.06
N THR A 15 -11.87 1.09 22.59
CA THR A 15 -12.60 2.36 22.62
C THR A 15 -13.00 2.83 21.22
N LYS A 16 -12.15 2.58 20.21
CA LYS A 16 -12.44 2.92 18.80
C LYS A 16 -13.65 2.14 18.26
N ALA A 17 -13.81 0.86 18.64
CA ALA A 17 -14.94 0.04 18.18
C ALA A 17 -16.25 0.58 18.75
N LEU A 18 -16.24 0.89 20.03
CA LEU A 18 -17.39 1.48 20.72
C LEU A 18 -17.76 2.85 20.12
N ILE A 19 -16.78 3.67 19.74
CA ILE A 19 -17.03 4.95 19.05
C ILE A 19 -17.73 4.72 17.70
N VAL A 20 -17.24 3.78 16.88
CA VAL A 20 -17.88 3.44 15.59
C VAL A 20 -19.29 2.93 15.82
N GLN A 21 -19.51 2.05 16.80
CA GLN A 21 -20.84 1.55 17.14
C GLN A 21 -21.79 2.69 17.53
N VAL A 22 -21.40 3.53 18.48
CA VAL A 22 -22.22 4.66 18.96
C VAL A 22 -22.56 5.61 17.81
N LEU A 23 -21.60 5.95 16.95
CA LEU A 23 -21.83 6.87 15.82
C LEU A 23 -22.61 6.22 14.67
N SER A 24 -22.61 4.89 14.56
CA SER A 24 -23.44 4.16 13.60
C SER A 24 -24.92 4.18 14.00
N GLU A 25 -25.20 4.15 15.32
CA GLU A 25 -26.56 4.26 15.86
C GLU A 25 -27.03 5.71 15.96
N LYS A 26 -26.14 6.62 16.34
CA LYS A 26 -26.40 8.04 16.60
C LYS A 26 -25.33 8.89 15.91
N PRO A 27 -25.54 9.30 14.65
CA PRO A 27 -24.57 10.11 13.94
C PRO A 27 -24.51 11.53 14.51
N LEU A 28 -23.41 12.24 14.22
CA LEU A 28 -23.23 13.67 14.53
C LEU A 28 -23.31 13.97 16.04
N LEU A 29 -22.38 13.43 16.81
CA LEU A 29 -22.28 13.71 18.25
C LEU A 29 -21.11 14.65 18.54
N THR A 30 -21.27 15.55 19.51
CA THR A 30 -20.14 16.26 20.12
C THR A 30 -19.30 15.30 20.97
N LEU A 31 -18.08 15.71 21.32
CA LEU A 31 -17.21 14.87 22.17
C LEU A 31 -17.83 14.58 23.54
N LYS A 32 -18.56 15.55 24.11
CA LYS A 32 -19.25 15.39 25.40
C LYS A 32 -20.38 14.37 25.31
N GLU A 33 -21.19 14.45 24.26
CA GLU A 33 -22.28 13.50 24.03
C GLU A 33 -21.74 12.10 23.74
N LEU A 34 -20.70 11.99 22.92
CA LEU A 34 -20.03 10.73 22.60
C LEU A 34 -19.47 10.08 23.88
N HIS A 35 -18.76 10.85 24.71
CA HIS A 35 -18.25 10.37 25.99
C HIS A 35 -19.37 9.84 26.91
N ALA A 36 -20.47 10.59 27.03
CA ALA A 36 -21.62 10.20 27.84
C ALA A 36 -22.33 8.93 27.32
N GLN A 37 -22.27 8.63 26.01
CA GLN A 37 -22.75 7.34 25.49
C GLN A 37 -21.76 6.21 25.79
N LEU A 38 -20.46 6.45 25.62
CA LEU A 38 -19.41 5.45 25.84
C LEU A 38 -19.31 5.03 27.31
N GLU A 39 -19.44 5.97 28.24
CA GLU A 39 -19.37 5.73 29.69
C GLU A 39 -20.44 4.73 30.16
N LYS A 40 -21.60 4.69 29.48
CA LYS A 40 -22.67 3.71 29.75
C LYS A 40 -22.29 2.28 29.39
N GLN A 41 -21.36 2.11 28.45
CA GLN A 41 -20.93 0.79 27.96
C GLN A 41 -19.60 0.36 28.61
N LYS A 42 -18.71 1.31 28.89
CA LYS A 42 -17.38 1.07 29.45
C LYS A 42 -16.94 2.28 30.26
N GLN A 43 -16.46 2.08 31.49
CA GLN A 43 -15.85 3.15 32.28
C GLN A 43 -14.61 3.67 31.55
N LEU A 44 -14.75 4.86 30.96
CA LEU A 44 -13.71 5.55 30.23
C LEU A 44 -13.59 6.96 30.80
N SER A 45 -12.39 7.52 30.84
CA SER A 45 -12.21 8.93 31.17
C SER A 45 -12.48 9.79 29.94
N TYR A 46 -12.89 11.04 30.16
CA TYR A 46 -13.10 12.00 29.07
C TYR A 46 -11.84 12.18 28.20
N GLN A 47 -10.65 12.18 28.84
CA GLN A 47 -9.36 12.27 28.17
C GLN A 47 -9.08 11.07 27.26
N ALA A 48 -9.43 9.86 27.71
CA ALA A 48 -9.29 8.65 26.89
C ALA A 48 -10.20 8.71 25.66
N THR A 49 -11.44 9.19 25.81
CA THR A 49 -12.34 9.43 24.68
C THR A 49 -11.77 10.47 23.72
N HIS A 50 -11.29 11.61 24.24
CA HIS A 50 -10.69 12.69 23.43
C HIS A 50 -9.49 12.18 22.62
N LYS A 51 -8.58 11.42 23.26
CA LYS A 51 -7.42 10.82 22.59
C LYS A 51 -7.84 9.88 21.46
N ALA A 52 -8.76 8.95 21.74
CA ALA A 52 -9.23 7.99 20.74
C ALA A 52 -9.91 8.66 19.55
N VAL A 53 -10.75 9.68 19.79
CA VAL A 53 -11.40 10.45 18.71
C VAL A 53 -10.38 11.16 17.83
N ASN A 54 -9.36 11.80 18.42
CA ASN A 54 -8.33 12.48 17.63
C ASN A 54 -7.49 11.50 16.81
N GLU A 55 -7.12 10.35 17.36
CA GLU A 55 -6.45 9.28 16.59
C GLU A 55 -7.32 8.84 15.40
N MET A 56 -8.61 8.60 15.61
CA MET A 56 -9.52 8.18 14.54
C MET A 56 -9.74 9.26 13.47
N ILE A 57 -9.61 10.54 13.82
CA ILE A 57 -9.61 11.63 12.84
C ILE A 57 -8.32 11.62 12.01
N ILE A 58 -7.17 11.45 12.67
CA ILE A 58 -5.86 11.35 12.00
C ILE A 58 -5.83 10.14 11.06
N GLU A 59 -6.42 9.01 11.47
CA GLU A 59 -6.56 7.79 10.68
C GLU A 59 -7.60 7.90 9.55
N GLY A 60 -8.33 9.01 9.46
CA GLY A 60 -9.37 9.22 8.45
C GLY A 60 -10.64 8.39 8.64
N ILE A 61 -10.83 7.80 9.82
CA ILE A 61 -12.01 7.01 10.18
C ILE A 61 -13.18 7.94 10.54
N LEU A 62 -12.89 9.04 11.25
CA LEU A 62 -13.88 10.05 11.61
C LEU A 62 -13.61 11.36 10.89
N LEU A 63 -14.67 12.11 10.65
CA LEU A 63 -14.61 13.51 10.21
C LEU A 63 -15.09 14.41 11.34
N LYS A 64 -14.36 15.51 11.55
CA LYS A 64 -14.79 16.59 12.43
C LYS A 64 -15.52 17.65 11.60
N ARG A 65 -16.77 17.95 11.98
CA ARG A 65 -17.59 19.00 11.37
C ARG A 65 -17.34 20.35 12.05
N ASP A 66 -17.76 21.43 11.39
CA ASP A 66 -17.56 22.81 11.87
C ASP A 66 -18.23 23.09 13.22
N ASP A 67 -19.33 22.40 13.53
CA ASP A 67 -20.05 22.48 14.80
C ASP A 67 -19.45 21.61 15.92
N LYS A 68 -18.19 21.18 15.76
CA LYS A 68 -17.46 20.30 16.69
C LYS A 68 -18.13 18.94 16.90
N LYS A 69 -18.99 18.51 15.98
CA LYS A 69 -19.53 17.15 15.95
C LYS A 69 -18.64 16.23 15.13
N TYR A 70 -18.77 14.94 15.41
CA TYR A 70 -18.02 13.88 14.77
C TYR A 70 -18.97 12.93 14.05
N GLU A 71 -18.54 12.46 12.89
CA GLU A 71 -19.23 11.43 12.12
C GLU A 71 -18.24 10.43 11.54
N ILE A 72 -18.73 9.26 11.16
CA ILE A 72 -17.95 8.26 10.43
C ILE A 72 -17.69 8.77 9.02
N ASN A 73 -16.44 8.69 8.58
CA ASN A 73 -16.07 8.96 7.20
C ASN A 73 -16.69 7.91 6.27
N LYS A 74 -17.60 8.35 5.40
CA LYS A 74 -18.30 7.47 4.45
C LYS A 74 -17.34 6.75 3.51
N ALA A 75 -16.26 7.40 3.06
CA ALA A 75 -15.29 6.78 2.15
C ALA A 75 -14.60 5.58 2.80
N TRP A 76 -14.22 5.72 4.07
CA TRP A 76 -13.67 4.62 4.87
C TRP A 76 -14.69 3.49 5.07
N ALA A 77 -15.95 3.83 5.39
CA ALA A 77 -17.01 2.83 5.57
C ALA A 77 -17.28 2.03 4.27
N THR A 78 -17.30 2.70 3.12
CA THR A 78 -17.46 2.05 1.81
C THR A 78 -16.30 1.10 1.51
N GLN A 79 -15.05 1.49 1.79
CA GLN A 79 -13.89 0.60 1.64
C GLN A 79 -14.01 -0.65 2.52
N LEU A 80 -14.46 -0.50 3.76
CA LEU A 80 -14.71 -1.64 4.64
C LEU A 80 -15.81 -2.56 4.11
N GLU A 81 -16.88 -2.01 3.57
CA GLU A 81 -17.97 -2.79 2.97
C GLU A 81 -17.47 -3.58 1.74
N GLU A 82 -16.65 -2.97 0.89
CA GLU A 82 -16.03 -3.64 -0.26
C GLU A 82 -15.13 -4.78 0.18
N ILE A 83 -14.28 -4.56 1.19
CA ILE A 83 -13.44 -5.61 1.78
C ILE A 83 -14.32 -6.73 2.35
N ALA A 84 -15.37 -6.40 3.10
CA ALA A 84 -16.28 -7.39 3.67
C ALA A 84 -17.00 -8.20 2.58
N LYS A 85 -17.44 -7.56 1.48
CA LYS A 85 -18.03 -8.24 0.32
C LYS A 85 -17.04 -9.15 -0.38
N LEU A 86 -15.78 -8.72 -0.54
CA LEU A 86 -14.72 -9.55 -1.09
C LEU A 86 -14.49 -10.78 -0.20
N LEU A 87 -14.36 -10.59 1.12
CA LEU A 87 -14.20 -11.69 2.08
C LEU A 87 -15.40 -12.64 2.07
N GLN A 88 -16.63 -12.13 2.05
CA GLN A 88 -17.85 -12.96 2.01
C GLN A 88 -17.97 -13.74 0.71
N LYS A 89 -17.72 -13.10 -0.44
CA LYS A 89 -17.71 -13.75 -1.75
C LYS A 89 -16.65 -14.86 -1.83
N ASN A 90 -15.53 -14.64 -1.15
CA ASN A 90 -14.40 -15.56 -1.13
C ASN A 90 -14.51 -16.65 -0.06
N SER A 91 -15.48 -16.59 0.86
CA SER A 91 -15.68 -17.63 1.88
C SER A 91 -16.02 -19.04 1.34
N LYS A 92 -16.32 -19.15 0.03
CA LYS A 92 -16.45 -20.43 -0.70
C LYS A 92 -15.31 -20.72 -1.69
N SER A 93 -14.41 -19.77 -1.95
CA SER A 93 -13.25 -19.95 -2.83
C SER A 93 -11.96 -20.08 -2.01
N LYS A 94 -10.86 -20.49 -2.65
CA LYS A 94 -9.52 -20.50 -2.02
C LYS A 94 -8.91 -19.09 -1.92
N ASP A 95 -9.64 -18.05 -2.36
CA ASP A 95 -9.18 -16.68 -2.39
C ASP A 95 -9.09 -16.15 -0.95
N TYR A 96 -8.02 -15.43 -0.64
CA TYR A 96 -7.83 -14.83 0.68
C TYR A 96 -7.32 -13.40 0.55
N VAL A 97 -7.50 -12.63 1.63
CA VAL A 97 -6.95 -11.30 1.79
C VAL A 97 -6.19 -11.24 3.12
N GLN A 98 -4.93 -10.86 3.07
CA GLN A 98 -4.08 -10.60 4.22
C GLN A 98 -3.58 -9.16 4.15
N ILE A 99 -3.38 -8.52 5.31
CA ILE A 99 -2.79 -7.19 5.37
C ILE A 99 -1.53 -7.26 6.22
N TYR A 100 -0.48 -6.61 5.73
CA TYR A 100 0.78 -6.43 6.42
C TYR A 100 1.01 -4.94 6.63
N VAL A 101 1.53 -4.56 7.79
CA VAL A 101 1.88 -3.16 8.10
C VAL A 101 3.34 -3.10 8.49
N TYR A 102 4.07 -2.18 7.88
CA TYR A 102 5.49 -1.97 8.10
C TYR A 102 5.74 -0.56 8.63
N GLU A 103 6.61 -0.45 9.63
CA GLU A 103 6.89 0.79 10.35
C GLU A 103 7.97 1.67 9.70
N THR A 104 8.68 1.12 8.71
CA THR A 104 9.74 1.79 7.96
C THR A 104 9.72 1.32 6.52
N PHE A 105 10.24 2.14 5.61
CA PHE A 105 10.37 1.75 4.20
C PHE A 105 11.36 0.58 4.03
N GLU A 106 12.44 0.52 4.81
CA GLU A 106 13.37 -0.62 4.84
C GLU A 106 12.67 -1.96 5.14
N LYS A 107 11.88 -2.01 6.23
CA LYS A 107 11.13 -3.21 6.63
C LYS A 107 10.10 -3.58 5.56
N PHE A 108 9.46 -2.57 4.96
CA PHE A 108 8.53 -2.75 3.84
C PHE A 108 9.21 -3.41 2.64
N VAL A 109 10.33 -2.88 2.15
CA VAL A 109 11.03 -3.41 0.96
C VAL A 109 11.46 -4.86 1.21
N THR A 110 12.04 -5.14 2.37
CA THR A 110 12.42 -6.50 2.76
C THR A 110 11.21 -7.43 2.82
N GLY A 111 10.11 -6.94 3.41
CA GLY A 111 8.86 -7.68 3.54
C GLY A 111 8.24 -8.03 2.19
N ILE A 112 8.11 -7.06 1.28
CA ILE A 112 7.49 -7.29 -0.02
C ILE A 112 8.33 -8.24 -0.89
N ILE A 113 9.67 -8.15 -0.87
CA ILE A 113 10.51 -9.09 -1.63
C ILE A 113 10.25 -10.53 -1.19
N ARG A 114 10.19 -10.79 0.12
CA ARG A 114 9.92 -12.12 0.67
C ARG A 114 8.51 -12.60 0.36
N LEU A 115 7.50 -11.73 0.51
CA LEU A 115 6.12 -12.06 0.16
C LEU A 115 5.98 -12.44 -1.32
N VAL A 116 6.63 -11.68 -2.22
CA VAL A 116 6.60 -11.93 -3.67
C VAL A 116 7.39 -13.19 -4.03
N HIS A 117 8.50 -13.45 -3.35
CA HIS A 117 9.30 -14.67 -3.51
C HIS A 117 8.52 -15.92 -3.09
N ASP A 118 7.87 -15.88 -1.93
CA ASP A 118 7.15 -17.03 -1.36
C ASP A 118 5.78 -17.27 -2.02
N ALA A 119 5.31 -16.33 -2.85
CA ALA A 119 4.05 -16.43 -3.55
C ALA A 119 4.07 -17.55 -4.63
N PRO A 120 3.11 -18.50 -4.61
CA PRO A 120 3.12 -19.62 -5.54
C PRO A 120 2.91 -19.18 -7.00
N ASN A 121 3.87 -19.51 -7.87
CA ASN A 121 3.75 -19.32 -9.32
C ASN A 121 4.04 -20.60 -10.12
N PRO A 122 3.29 -21.71 -9.90
CA PRO A 122 3.56 -23.00 -10.56
C PRO A 122 3.38 -22.95 -12.08
N LYS A 123 2.53 -22.05 -12.57
CA LYS A 123 2.28 -21.82 -14.00
C LYS A 123 3.37 -20.97 -14.66
N LYS A 124 4.37 -20.48 -13.90
CA LYS A 124 5.44 -19.56 -14.36
C LYS A 124 4.87 -18.38 -15.16
N LEU A 125 3.77 -17.81 -14.67
CA LEU A 125 3.16 -16.64 -15.29
C LEU A 125 4.09 -15.44 -15.11
N PRO A 126 4.16 -14.50 -16.07
CA PRO A 126 5.00 -13.32 -15.90
C PRO A 126 4.50 -12.50 -14.71
N GLY A 127 5.47 -12.01 -13.95
CA GLY A 127 5.27 -11.05 -12.88
C GLY A 127 5.01 -9.67 -13.46
N VAL A 128 4.12 -8.90 -12.83
CA VAL A 128 3.78 -7.56 -13.31
C VAL A 128 3.72 -6.57 -12.16
N CYS A 129 4.16 -5.34 -12.41
CA CYS A 129 4.14 -4.25 -11.45
C CYS A 129 3.55 -2.99 -12.07
N ILE A 130 2.81 -2.21 -11.27
CA ILE A 130 2.53 -0.80 -11.56
C ILE A 130 2.97 -0.03 -10.34
N THR A 131 3.91 0.89 -10.52
CA THR A 131 4.43 1.72 -9.44
C THR A 131 4.27 3.20 -9.81
N LYS A 132 4.07 4.06 -8.80
CA LYS A 132 4.10 5.51 -9.02
C LYS A 132 5.49 5.95 -9.45
N HIS A 133 6.50 5.48 -8.71
CA HIS A 133 7.93 5.68 -8.97
C HIS A 133 8.63 4.33 -9.02
N ALA A 134 9.61 4.17 -9.91
CA ALA A 134 10.43 2.96 -9.93
C ALA A 134 11.16 2.80 -8.59
N TRP A 135 10.84 1.75 -7.83
CA TRP A 135 11.39 1.59 -6.49
C TRP A 135 12.88 1.28 -6.54
N PRO A 136 13.69 1.98 -5.73
CA PRO A 136 15.11 1.73 -5.68
C PRO A 136 15.41 0.44 -4.89
N PRO A 137 16.32 -0.43 -5.36
CA PRO A 137 16.88 -1.50 -4.53
C PRO A 137 17.97 -0.94 -3.57
N ILE A 138 17.76 0.25 -3.02
CA ILE A 138 18.69 0.91 -2.09
C ILE A 138 18.39 0.47 -0.67
N GLY A 139 19.44 0.22 0.11
CA GLY A 139 19.32 -0.15 1.53
C GLY A 139 18.99 -1.63 1.75
N LEU A 140 18.98 -2.45 0.69
CA LEU A 140 18.81 -3.89 0.82
C LEU A 140 20.01 -4.53 1.51
N SER A 141 19.73 -5.48 2.40
CA SER A 141 20.74 -6.41 2.86
C SER A 141 21.26 -7.25 1.68
N LYS A 142 22.47 -7.80 1.79
CA LYS A 142 23.01 -8.72 0.78
C LYS A 142 22.05 -9.89 0.50
N GLN A 143 21.44 -10.44 1.54
CA GLN A 143 20.50 -11.55 1.44
C GLN A 143 19.23 -11.17 0.67
N ASP A 144 18.62 -10.01 0.98
CA ASP A 144 17.39 -9.59 0.29
C ASP A 144 17.67 -9.15 -1.15
N TYR A 145 18.87 -8.64 -1.43
CA TYR A 145 19.34 -8.36 -2.78
C TYR A 145 19.51 -9.65 -3.61
N GLU A 146 20.13 -10.68 -3.05
CA GLU A 146 20.26 -12.01 -3.69
C GLU A 146 18.88 -12.62 -3.96
N LEU A 147 17.95 -12.50 -3.01
CA LEU A 147 16.56 -12.96 -3.17
C LEU A 147 15.83 -12.23 -4.29
N LEU A 148 16.03 -10.92 -4.41
CA LEU A 148 15.48 -10.12 -5.51
C LEU A 148 16.05 -10.56 -6.86
N LEU A 149 17.36 -10.82 -6.96
CA LEU A 149 17.97 -11.32 -8.19
C LEU A 149 17.45 -12.72 -8.56
N GLU A 150 17.29 -13.60 -7.58
CA GLU A 150 16.69 -14.92 -7.80
C GLU A 150 15.27 -14.79 -8.37
N LEU A 151 14.44 -13.93 -7.78
CA LEU A 151 13.08 -13.65 -8.25
C LEU A 151 13.06 -13.20 -9.72
N LEU A 152 13.92 -12.23 -10.07
CA LEU A 152 13.98 -11.64 -11.40
C LEU A 152 14.61 -12.56 -12.45
N THR A 153 15.38 -13.58 -12.03
CA THR A 153 15.95 -14.58 -12.94
C THR A 153 15.03 -15.77 -13.17
N GLN A 154 14.17 -16.13 -12.20
CA GLN A 154 13.25 -17.25 -12.31
C GLN A 154 11.96 -16.94 -13.06
N THR A 155 11.53 -15.68 -13.07
CA THR A 155 10.27 -15.23 -13.68
C THR A 155 10.51 -13.95 -14.45
N GLU A 156 9.95 -13.85 -15.66
CA GLU A 156 9.97 -12.60 -16.39
C GLU A 156 9.07 -11.55 -15.70
N TYR A 157 9.61 -10.36 -15.43
CA TYR A 157 8.88 -9.28 -14.79
C TYR A 157 8.72 -8.06 -15.70
N TYR A 158 7.55 -7.44 -15.62
CA TYR A 158 7.17 -6.23 -16.36
C TYR A 158 6.74 -5.13 -15.38
N ASP A 159 7.47 -4.02 -15.33
CA ASP A 159 7.20 -2.88 -14.46
C ASP A 159 6.73 -1.65 -15.24
N ILE A 160 5.66 -1.03 -14.80
CA ILE A 160 5.27 0.30 -15.28
C ILE A 160 5.39 1.30 -14.14
N SER A 161 6.37 2.19 -14.27
CA SER A 161 6.43 3.41 -13.47
C SER A 161 5.62 4.51 -14.13
N THR A 162 4.60 5.02 -13.45
CA THR A 162 3.65 6.00 -14.02
C THR A 162 4.23 7.42 -14.08
N LYS A 163 5.20 7.76 -13.23
CA LYS A 163 5.85 9.07 -13.24
C LYS A 163 7.09 9.06 -14.13
N ASP A 164 7.17 10.01 -15.05
CA ASP A 164 8.40 10.30 -15.78
C ASP A 164 9.26 11.28 -14.98
N THR A 165 10.19 10.74 -14.19
CA THR A 165 11.18 11.55 -13.46
C THR A 165 12.60 11.10 -13.83
N PRO A 166 13.59 12.00 -13.80
CA PRO A 166 14.98 11.63 -14.09
C PRO A 166 15.51 10.54 -13.15
N LEU A 167 15.22 10.64 -11.86
CA LEU A 167 15.61 9.63 -10.89
C LEU A 167 14.87 8.29 -11.14
N GLY A 168 13.58 8.35 -11.51
CA GLY A 168 12.81 7.17 -11.93
C GLY A 168 13.44 6.46 -13.12
N LYS A 169 13.90 7.20 -14.13
CA LYS A 169 14.65 6.66 -15.27
C LYS A 169 15.98 6.03 -14.86
N ALA A 170 16.68 6.61 -13.88
CA ALA A 170 17.91 6.03 -13.36
C ALA A 170 17.66 4.69 -12.65
N PHE A 171 16.61 4.60 -11.82
CA PHE A 171 16.24 3.33 -11.18
C PHE A 171 15.70 2.31 -12.15
N ALA A 172 14.92 2.72 -13.16
CA ALA A 172 14.49 1.83 -14.23
C ALA A 172 15.67 1.13 -14.91
N LYS A 173 16.71 1.87 -15.29
CA LYS A 173 17.94 1.29 -15.87
C LYS A 173 18.63 0.29 -14.95
N THR A 174 18.59 0.52 -13.64
CA THR A 174 19.14 -0.42 -12.66
C THR A 174 18.30 -1.71 -12.61
N LEU A 175 16.98 -1.61 -12.60
CA LEU A 175 16.06 -2.76 -12.64
C LEU A 175 16.16 -3.53 -13.95
N GLU A 176 16.34 -2.83 -15.09
CA GLU A 176 16.58 -3.44 -16.40
C GLU A 176 17.85 -4.30 -16.41
N LYS A 177 18.94 -3.80 -15.82
CA LYS A 177 20.18 -4.58 -15.65
C LYS A 177 20.02 -5.81 -14.76
N MET A 178 18.98 -5.84 -13.91
CA MET A 178 18.63 -7.00 -13.09
C MET A 178 17.69 -7.97 -13.82
N GLY A 179 17.33 -7.72 -15.08
CA GLY A 179 16.47 -8.59 -15.89
C GLY A 179 14.99 -8.19 -15.93
N LYS A 180 14.62 -7.02 -15.39
CA LYS A 180 13.23 -6.54 -15.42
C LYS A 180 12.93 -5.76 -16.70
N ASN A 181 11.78 -5.97 -17.32
CA ASN A 181 11.31 -5.07 -18.38
C ASN A 181 10.64 -3.84 -17.73
N VAL A 182 11.07 -2.62 -18.04
CA VAL A 182 10.57 -1.41 -17.36
C VAL A 182 10.08 -0.36 -18.36
N ILE A 183 8.90 0.21 -18.10
CA ILE A 183 8.40 1.42 -18.77
C ILE A 183 8.33 2.53 -17.75
N VAL A 184 8.82 3.71 -18.11
CA VAL A 184 8.72 4.93 -17.29
C VAL A 184 7.83 5.95 -17.99
N GLY A 185 6.96 6.62 -17.24
CA GLY A 185 6.09 7.68 -17.77
C GLY A 185 4.85 7.19 -18.50
N SER A 186 4.37 5.97 -18.24
CA SER A 186 3.13 5.50 -18.85
C SER A 186 1.92 6.32 -18.39
N LYS A 187 0.95 6.49 -19.30
CA LYS A 187 -0.35 7.14 -19.00
C LYS A 187 -1.32 6.25 -18.23
N ILE A 188 -0.95 4.99 -17.95
CA ILE A 188 -1.76 4.13 -17.09
C ILE A 188 -1.89 4.79 -15.72
N THR A 189 -3.12 4.98 -15.26
CA THR A 189 -3.37 5.52 -13.93
C THR A 189 -3.62 4.39 -12.96
N SER A 190 -3.09 4.58 -11.76
CA SER A 190 -3.19 3.66 -10.65
C SER A 190 -3.15 4.48 -9.36
N PRO A 191 -4.16 4.38 -8.47
CA PRO A 191 -4.17 5.12 -7.21
C PRO A 191 -3.18 4.53 -6.19
N LEU A 192 -2.79 3.27 -6.38
CA LEU A 192 -1.87 2.52 -5.53
C LEU A 192 -0.76 1.91 -6.37
N ASP A 193 0.28 1.45 -5.68
CA ASP A 193 1.30 0.60 -6.28
C ASP A 193 0.87 -0.87 -6.20
N PHE A 194 1.23 -1.65 -7.22
CA PHE A 194 0.79 -3.03 -7.39
C PHE A 194 1.97 -3.92 -7.77
N ILE A 195 2.03 -5.11 -7.18
CA ILE A 195 2.88 -6.21 -7.62
C ILE A 195 2.00 -7.45 -7.77
N CYS A 196 2.18 -8.22 -8.84
CA CYS A 196 1.44 -9.45 -9.07
C CYS A 196 2.38 -10.55 -9.56
N THR A 197 2.29 -11.71 -8.91
CA THR A 197 3.04 -12.93 -9.24
C THR A 197 2.12 -14.12 -9.03
N GLY A 198 2.09 -15.06 -9.98
CA GLY A 198 1.11 -16.15 -9.95
C GLY A 198 -0.34 -15.64 -9.86
N ASN A 199 -1.04 -16.00 -8.78
CA ASN A 199 -2.39 -15.54 -8.46
C ASN A 199 -2.43 -14.48 -7.35
N ASP A 200 -1.26 -14.14 -6.79
CA ASP A 200 -1.12 -13.21 -5.68
C ASP A 200 -0.93 -11.80 -6.20
N VAL A 201 -1.69 -10.87 -5.63
CA VAL A 201 -1.65 -9.44 -5.91
C VAL A 201 -1.37 -8.71 -4.60
N PHE A 202 -0.34 -7.88 -4.61
CA PHE A 202 0.10 -7.06 -3.49
C PHE A 202 -0.15 -5.60 -3.83
N GLU A 203 -1.09 -4.98 -3.13
CA GLU A 203 -1.43 -3.56 -3.28
C GLU A 203 -0.73 -2.79 -2.15
N VAL A 204 0.13 -1.83 -2.51
CA VAL A 204 0.92 -1.07 -1.55
C VAL A 204 0.29 0.30 -1.32
N VAL A 205 0.00 0.58 -0.06
CA VAL A 205 -0.60 1.83 0.41
C VAL A 205 0.44 2.56 1.26
N PHE A 206 1.00 3.61 0.69
CA PHE A 206 1.88 4.53 1.41
C PHE A 206 1.06 5.61 2.12
N GLU A 207 1.49 6.00 3.33
CA GLU A 207 1.04 7.24 3.96
C GLU A 207 1.29 8.47 3.07
N GLU A 208 0.40 9.45 3.13
CA GLU A 208 0.47 10.66 2.30
C GLU A 208 1.80 11.42 2.48
N SER A 209 2.32 11.45 3.71
CA SER A 209 3.62 12.07 4.03
C SER A 209 4.77 11.41 3.28
N VAL A 210 4.80 10.08 3.20
CA VAL A 210 5.82 9.32 2.44
C VAL A 210 5.64 9.51 0.95
N GLN A 211 4.40 9.53 0.44
CA GLN A 211 4.16 9.79 -0.98
C GLN A 211 4.66 11.17 -1.40
N LYS A 212 4.43 12.20 -0.58
CA LYS A 212 4.92 13.56 -0.83
C LYS A 212 6.45 13.61 -0.82
N GLU A 213 7.08 12.87 0.08
CA GLU A 213 8.54 12.80 0.18
C GLU A 213 9.16 12.09 -1.03
N LEU A 214 8.59 10.97 -1.44
CA LEU A 214 8.94 10.26 -2.67
C LEU A 214 8.80 11.19 -3.89
N ASP A 215 7.66 11.87 -4.02
CA ASP A 215 7.44 12.83 -5.10
C ASP A 215 8.48 13.95 -5.08
N ARG A 216 8.81 14.52 -3.91
CA ARG A 216 9.85 15.56 -3.79
C ARG A 216 11.19 15.04 -4.31
N ILE A 217 11.67 13.92 -3.76
CA ILE A 217 13.00 13.37 -4.07
C ILE A 217 13.11 12.99 -5.54
N PHE A 218 12.13 12.26 -6.09
CA PHE A 218 12.18 11.82 -7.47
C PHE A 218 12.14 12.98 -8.48
N ASN A 219 11.47 14.09 -8.14
CA ASN A 219 11.45 15.28 -9.00
C ASN A 219 12.69 16.17 -8.83
N GLN A 220 13.31 16.17 -7.65
CA GLN A 220 14.45 17.04 -7.33
C GLN A 220 15.74 16.58 -8.03
N TYR A 221 16.02 15.28 -8.03
CA TYR A 221 17.30 14.75 -8.50
C TYR A 221 17.26 14.37 -9.98
N LYS A 222 18.24 14.87 -10.74
CA LYS A 222 18.42 14.53 -12.16
C LYS A 222 19.17 13.22 -12.39
N THR A 223 19.98 12.85 -11.41
CA THR A 223 20.93 11.73 -11.45
C THR A 223 20.92 10.98 -10.14
N LEU A 224 21.33 9.71 -10.18
CA LEU A 224 21.57 8.91 -8.98
C LEU A 224 23.00 9.18 -8.49
N ASP A 225 23.19 10.30 -7.81
CA ASP A 225 24.44 10.68 -7.15
C ASP A 225 24.38 10.48 -5.63
N GLU A 226 25.49 10.78 -4.94
CA GLU A 226 25.59 10.64 -3.49
C GLU A 226 24.53 11.45 -2.73
N ASN A 227 24.20 12.66 -3.22
CA ASN A 227 23.17 13.49 -2.58
C ASN A 227 21.79 12.86 -2.75
N ALA A 228 21.46 12.35 -3.93
CA ALA A 228 20.21 11.65 -4.17
C ALA A 228 20.08 10.40 -3.28
N ILE A 229 21.16 9.61 -3.16
CA ILE A 229 21.19 8.40 -2.32
C ILE A 229 21.02 8.77 -0.84
N ASN A 230 21.75 9.77 -0.36
CA ASN A 230 21.66 10.22 1.02
C ASN A 230 20.24 10.74 1.36
N ASP A 231 19.61 11.49 0.45
CA ASP A 231 18.24 11.97 0.64
C ASP A 231 17.24 10.81 0.71
N VAL A 232 17.38 9.80 -0.16
CA VAL A 232 16.56 8.58 -0.11
C VAL A 232 16.75 7.86 1.22
N LEU A 233 17.99 7.62 1.64
CA LEU A 233 18.30 6.91 2.88
C LEU A 233 17.72 7.62 4.10
N GLN A 234 17.98 8.92 4.25
CA GLN A 234 17.63 9.68 5.44
C GLN A 234 16.13 10.01 5.53
N ASN A 235 15.52 10.37 4.40
CA ASN A 235 14.15 10.90 4.40
C ASN A 235 13.08 9.84 4.09
N ILE A 236 13.45 8.73 3.45
CA ILE A 236 12.52 7.64 3.09
C ILE A 236 12.84 6.37 3.87
N ILE A 237 14.07 5.85 3.77
CA ILE A 237 14.40 4.50 4.28
C ILE A 237 14.29 4.43 5.81
N THR A 238 14.91 5.37 6.53
CA THR A 238 15.01 5.34 8.00
C THR A 238 13.87 6.05 8.71
N LYS A 239 13.01 6.78 7.99
CA LYS A 239 11.95 7.59 8.59
C LYS A 239 10.82 6.69 9.11
N PRO A 240 10.38 6.85 10.37
CA PRO A 240 9.19 6.17 10.87
C PRO A 240 7.96 6.51 10.02
N THR A 241 7.22 5.50 9.59
CA THR A 241 6.02 5.60 8.75
C THR A 241 5.12 4.39 8.97
N GLN A 242 3.94 4.38 8.36
CA GLN A 242 3.17 3.16 8.12
C GLN A 242 3.01 2.92 6.62
N ILE A 243 3.46 1.76 6.16
CA ILE A 243 3.23 1.28 4.80
C ILE A 243 2.43 -0.01 4.91
N LYS A 244 1.30 -0.07 4.21
CA LYS A 244 0.41 -1.24 4.25
C LYS A 244 0.52 -2.01 2.94
N ILE A 245 0.57 -3.33 3.02
CA ILE A 245 0.45 -4.23 1.88
C ILE A 245 -0.86 -4.99 2.03
N ILE A 246 -1.75 -4.85 1.05
CA ILE A 246 -2.95 -5.66 0.92
C ILE A 246 -2.61 -6.81 -0.03
N HIS A 247 -2.48 -8.00 0.53
CA HIS A 247 -2.17 -9.21 -0.21
C HIS A 247 -3.45 -9.98 -0.49
N THR A 248 -3.82 -10.06 -1.77
CA THR A 248 -4.99 -10.79 -2.24
C THR A 248 -4.54 -11.96 -3.12
N ASN A 249 -4.97 -13.18 -2.80
CA ASN A 249 -4.87 -14.30 -3.73
C ASN A 249 -6.16 -14.40 -4.52
N SER A 250 -6.13 -14.07 -5.80
CA SER A 250 -7.29 -14.19 -6.68
C SER A 250 -6.86 -14.29 -8.15
N GLU A 251 -7.07 -15.46 -8.76
CA GLU A 251 -6.70 -15.72 -10.16
C GLU A 251 -7.35 -14.71 -11.12
N ASN A 252 -8.63 -14.37 -10.89
CA ASN A 252 -9.35 -13.42 -11.75
C ASN A 252 -8.73 -12.02 -11.68
N TYR A 253 -8.39 -11.56 -10.48
CA TYR A 253 -7.80 -10.24 -10.29
C TYR A 253 -6.39 -10.18 -10.89
N ALA A 254 -5.55 -11.15 -10.57
CA ALA A 254 -4.20 -11.28 -11.10
C ALA A 254 -4.18 -11.32 -12.64
N GLN A 255 -5.08 -12.10 -13.26
CA GLN A 255 -5.21 -12.17 -14.72
C GLN A 255 -5.62 -10.84 -15.35
N LYS A 256 -6.60 -10.13 -14.77
CA LYS A 256 -7.03 -8.82 -15.26
C LYS A 256 -5.89 -7.80 -15.20
N LEU A 257 -5.19 -7.75 -14.07
CA LEU A 257 -4.07 -6.84 -13.86
C LEU A 257 -2.92 -7.13 -14.85
N ARG A 258 -2.53 -8.40 -14.97
CA ARG A 258 -1.51 -8.86 -15.92
C ARG A 258 -1.86 -8.50 -17.35
N LYS A 259 -3.09 -8.79 -17.80
CA LYS A 259 -3.55 -8.44 -19.15
C LYS A 259 -3.50 -6.92 -19.39
N LYS A 260 -3.86 -6.10 -18.40
CA LYS A 260 -3.81 -4.64 -18.49
C LYS A 260 -2.37 -4.15 -18.71
N ILE A 261 -1.41 -4.67 -17.93
CA ILE A 261 -0.01 -4.25 -17.94
C ILE A 261 0.69 -4.73 -19.22
N LEU A 262 0.57 -6.01 -19.58
CA LEU A 262 1.20 -6.56 -20.78
C LEU A 262 0.70 -5.85 -22.06
N LYS A 263 -0.59 -5.53 -22.13
CA LYS A 263 -1.14 -4.73 -23.25
C LYS A 263 -0.50 -3.35 -23.35
N GLU A 264 -0.11 -2.74 -22.24
CA GLU A 264 0.56 -1.43 -22.26
C GLU A 264 2.01 -1.55 -22.75
N PHE A 265 2.71 -2.64 -22.40
CA PHE A 265 4.02 -2.98 -22.97
C PHE A 265 3.95 -3.21 -24.48
N GLU A 266 2.98 -3.98 -24.97
CA GLU A 266 2.77 -4.20 -26.40
C GLU A 266 2.56 -2.90 -27.19
N LYS A 267 1.86 -1.91 -26.61
CA LYS A 267 1.67 -0.60 -27.24
C LYS A 267 2.95 0.22 -27.26
N ASN A 268 3.78 0.13 -26.22
CA ASN A 268 5.00 0.91 -26.12
C ASN A 268 6.04 0.40 -27.14
N ASN A 269 6.23 -0.92 -27.21
CA ASN A 269 7.16 -1.55 -28.16
C ASN A 269 6.84 -1.23 -29.62
N LYS A 270 5.56 -1.02 -29.97
CA LYS A 270 5.16 -0.60 -31.33
C LYS A 270 5.58 0.83 -31.67
N LYS A 271 5.64 1.72 -30.69
CA LYS A 271 6.03 3.13 -30.92
C LYS A 271 7.52 3.33 -31.13
N GLU A 272 8.34 2.40 -30.64
CA GLU A 272 9.79 2.46 -30.82
C GLU A 272 10.26 1.88 -32.16
N GLY A 273 9.37 1.18 -32.89
CA GLY A 273 9.65 0.59 -34.20
C GLY A 273 9.22 1.42 -35.41
N ASP A 274 8.52 2.54 -35.18
CA ASP A 274 8.11 3.52 -36.20
C ASP A 274 9.02 4.76 -36.15
#